data_AF-A0A6P1DT95-F1
#
_entry.id   AF-A0A6P1DT95-F1
#
_cell.length_a   1.000
_cell.length_b   1.000
_cell.length_c   1.000
_cell.angle_alpha   90.00
_cell.angle_beta   90.00
_cell.angle_gamma   90.00
#
_symmetry.space_group_name_H-M   'P 1'
#
loop_
_entity.id
_entity.type
_entity.pdbx_description
1 polymer ?
#
loop_
_entity_poly.entity_id
_entity_poly.type
_entity_poly.pdbx_seq_one_letter_code
_entity_poly.pdbx_strand_id
1 'polypeptide(L)'
;MTIEDIKKQLQTYERKFPTAAVRAAVEQREAMTPILLECLRETAEDPEKVANTPGAMLHMYAIFLLAQFRERAAYPMLVKLLSAPGDLCFDVIGDTVTEDLDRILAAVCGDDLDPIKETIENPEVNEYVRSACIRALVRLVAQGDLEREHVVAYFRSLFNGKLEREAYFLRGALISDCCDLYPEELLPEIERAFADDLVDTLFITMESVERAMSEGKERAIRRCSAGGRSRIRWPR
;
A
#
# COMPACT_ATOMS: atom_id res chain seq x y z
N MET A 1 15.49 -27.78 -4.04
CA MET A 1 15.97 -26.85 -5.08
C MET A 1 16.98 -25.93 -4.43
N THR A 2 18.12 -25.66 -5.07
CA THR A 2 19.18 -24.82 -4.49
C THR A 2 18.78 -23.35 -4.49
N ILE A 3 19.41 -22.53 -3.64
CA ILE A 3 19.15 -21.08 -3.53
C ILE A 3 19.42 -20.37 -4.87
N GLU A 4 20.48 -20.77 -5.56
CA GLU A 4 20.87 -20.27 -6.87
C GLU A 4 19.81 -20.61 -7.93
N ASP A 5 19.27 -21.83 -7.90
CA ASP A 5 18.18 -22.24 -8.80
C ASP A 5 16.90 -21.44 -8.53
N ILE A 6 16.57 -21.18 -7.26
CA ILE A 6 15.42 -20.34 -6.89
C ILE A 6 15.60 -18.95 -7.50
N LYS A 7 16.74 -18.30 -7.20
CA LYS A 7 17.03 -16.94 -7.66
C LYS A 7 16.93 -16.86 -9.17
N LYS A 8 17.53 -17.82 -9.89
CA LYS A 8 17.50 -17.87 -11.35
C LYS A 8 16.07 -17.97 -11.91
N GLN A 9 15.21 -18.81 -11.32
CA GLN A 9 13.83 -18.95 -11.78
C GLN A 9 12.93 -17.75 -11.45
N LEU A 10 13.31 -16.93 -10.47
CA LEU A 10 12.59 -15.70 -10.11
C LEU A 10 13.15 -14.47 -10.83
N GLN A 11 14.28 -14.57 -11.54
CA GLN A 11 14.95 -13.42 -12.15
C GLN A 11 14.16 -12.75 -13.26
N THR A 12 13.53 -13.55 -14.12
CA THR A 12 12.91 -13.05 -15.34
C THR A 12 11.52 -13.60 -15.56
N TYR A 13 10.66 -12.81 -16.20
CA TYR A 13 9.34 -13.27 -16.61
C TYR A 13 9.43 -14.29 -17.76
N GLU A 14 9.13 -15.56 -17.47
CA GLU A 14 9.16 -16.65 -18.46
C GLU A 14 7.77 -17.03 -19.00
N ARG A 15 6.78 -16.11 -18.99
CA ARG A 15 5.36 -16.32 -19.38
C ARG A 15 4.57 -17.32 -18.54
N LYS A 16 5.24 -18.16 -17.73
CA LYS A 16 4.64 -19.07 -16.77
C LYS A 16 5.01 -18.64 -15.36
N PHE A 17 4.04 -18.69 -14.46
CA PHE A 17 4.29 -18.42 -13.05
C PHE A 17 5.20 -19.53 -12.46
N PRO A 18 6.34 -19.19 -11.84
CA PRO A 18 7.33 -20.16 -11.36
C PRO A 18 6.91 -20.73 -9.99
N THR A 19 5.80 -21.47 -9.95
CA THR A 19 5.18 -21.98 -8.72
C THR A 19 6.15 -22.75 -7.84
N ALA A 20 6.97 -23.63 -8.43
CA ALA A 20 7.96 -24.42 -7.69
C ALA A 20 9.04 -23.53 -7.05
N ALA A 21 9.47 -22.49 -7.77
CA ALA A 21 10.44 -21.52 -7.27
C ALA A 21 9.91 -20.74 -6.08
N VAL A 22 8.71 -20.19 -6.21
CA VAL A 22 8.05 -19.43 -5.15
C VAL A 22 7.82 -20.29 -3.91
N ARG A 23 7.34 -21.52 -4.07
CA ARG A 23 7.13 -22.44 -2.92
C ARG A 23 8.43 -22.77 -2.20
N ALA A 24 9.47 -23.13 -2.94
CA ALA A 24 10.76 -23.42 -2.34
C ALA A 24 11.38 -22.17 -1.68
N ALA A 25 11.12 -20.97 -2.20
CA ALA A 25 11.56 -19.73 -1.57
C ALA A 25 10.89 -19.50 -0.20
N VAL A 26 9.60 -19.83 -0.11
CA VAL A 26 8.84 -19.80 1.15
C VAL A 26 9.33 -20.86 2.13
N GLU A 27 9.59 -22.09 1.66
CA GLU A 27 10.13 -23.19 2.48
C GLU A 27 11.54 -22.88 2.99
N GLN A 28 12.35 -22.16 2.21
CA GLN A 28 13.72 -21.76 2.55
C GLN A 28 13.80 -20.28 2.98
N ARG A 29 12.79 -19.80 3.72
CA ARG A 29 12.64 -18.40 4.14
C ARG A 29 13.94 -17.79 4.68
N GLU A 30 14.60 -18.44 5.64
CA GLU A 30 15.79 -17.88 6.31
C GLU A 30 16.93 -17.64 5.33
N ALA A 31 17.18 -18.59 4.42
CA ALA A 31 18.23 -18.47 3.40
C ALA A 31 17.86 -17.48 2.28
N MET A 32 16.57 -17.37 1.93
CA MET A 32 16.12 -16.46 0.89
C MET A 32 16.02 -15.00 1.35
N THR A 33 15.65 -14.75 2.60
CA THR A 33 15.43 -13.39 3.13
C THR A 33 16.57 -12.41 2.82
N PRO A 34 17.86 -12.71 3.11
CA PRO A 34 18.95 -11.77 2.79
C PRO A 34 19.10 -11.49 1.29
N ILE A 35 18.80 -12.45 0.42
CA ILE A 35 18.89 -12.28 -1.04
C ILE A 35 17.76 -11.38 -1.54
N LEU A 36 16.56 -11.54 -0.99
CA LEU A 36 15.41 -10.71 -1.35
C LEU A 36 15.58 -9.28 -0.84
N LEU A 37 16.08 -9.11 0.38
CA LEU A 37 16.41 -7.78 0.93
C LEU A 37 17.47 -7.08 0.08
N GLU A 38 18.52 -7.79 -0.32
CA GLU A 38 19.56 -7.23 -1.18
C GLU A 38 19.00 -6.80 -2.54
N CYS A 39 18.15 -7.63 -3.16
CA CYS A 39 17.49 -7.26 -4.41
C CYS A 39 16.61 -6.00 -4.27
N LEU A 40 15.86 -5.90 -3.17
CA LEU A 40 15.02 -4.73 -2.89
C LEU A 40 15.87 -3.48 -2.61
N ARG A 41 16.98 -3.62 -1.87
CA ARG A 41 17.95 -2.55 -1.62
C ARG A 41 18.53 -2.00 -2.93
N GLU A 42 19.01 -2.88 -3.80
CA GLU A 42 19.54 -2.51 -5.12
C GLU A 42 18.47 -1.81 -5.97
N THR A 43 17.23 -2.32 -5.93
CA THR A 43 16.10 -1.73 -6.66
C THR A 43 15.75 -0.33 -6.14
N ALA A 44 15.80 -0.13 -4.83
CA ALA A 44 15.55 1.17 -4.21
C ALA A 44 16.72 2.16 -4.38
N GLU A 45 17.93 1.68 -4.67
CA GLU A 45 19.11 2.50 -4.96
C GLU A 45 19.17 2.95 -6.41
N ASP A 46 18.76 2.10 -7.35
CA ASP A 46 18.77 2.37 -8.78
C ASP A 46 17.49 1.83 -9.46
N PRO A 47 16.32 2.46 -9.19
CA PRO A 47 15.06 2.04 -9.78
C PRO A 47 15.04 2.17 -11.31
N GLU A 48 15.75 3.15 -11.87
CA GLU A 48 15.86 3.35 -13.32
C GLU A 48 16.48 2.14 -14.02
N LYS A 49 17.51 1.53 -13.43
CA LYS A 49 18.11 0.31 -13.97
C LYS A 49 17.11 -0.84 -14.07
N VAL A 50 16.24 -0.99 -13.07
CA VAL A 50 15.21 -2.04 -13.08
C VAL A 50 14.15 -1.73 -14.13
N ALA A 51 13.63 -0.50 -14.17
CA ALA A 51 12.69 -0.03 -15.18
C ALA A 51 13.21 -0.27 -16.63
N ASN A 52 14.52 -0.08 -16.84
CA ASN A 52 15.18 -0.28 -18.13
C ASN A 52 15.66 -1.71 -18.39
N THR A 53 15.35 -2.69 -17.53
CA THR A 53 15.72 -4.10 -17.72
C THR A 53 14.48 -4.92 -18.12
N PRO A 54 14.26 -5.18 -19.42
CA PRO A 54 13.06 -5.88 -19.88
C PRO A 54 12.90 -7.26 -19.25
N GLY A 55 11.72 -7.49 -18.66
CA GLY A 55 11.36 -8.77 -18.07
C GLY A 55 12.03 -9.07 -16.73
N ALA A 56 12.73 -8.11 -16.10
CA ALA A 56 13.16 -8.25 -14.71
C ALA A 56 11.95 -8.52 -13.81
N MET A 57 12.06 -9.52 -12.93
CA MET A 57 10.96 -9.92 -12.03
C MET A 57 11.40 -10.20 -10.59
N LEU A 58 12.70 -10.32 -10.32
CA LEU A 58 13.18 -10.70 -8.99
C LEU A 58 12.72 -9.70 -7.92
N HIS A 59 12.71 -8.41 -8.25
CA HIS A 59 12.26 -7.34 -7.35
C HIS A 59 10.79 -7.49 -6.99
N MET A 60 9.93 -7.82 -7.96
CA MET A 60 8.51 -8.12 -7.70
C MET A 60 8.36 -9.29 -6.74
N TYR A 61 9.05 -10.41 -6.99
CA TYR A 61 9.01 -11.55 -6.08
C TYR A 61 9.56 -11.21 -4.69
N ALA A 62 10.63 -10.41 -4.62
CA ALA A 62 11.20 -9.96 -3.35
C ALA A 62 10.18 -9.16 -2.53
N ILE A 63 9.52 -8.18 -3.14
CA ILE A 63 8.50 -7.35 -2.46
C ILE A 63 7.38 -8.23 -1.87
N PHE A 64 6.80 -9.11 -2.68
CA PHE A 64 5.69 -9.96 -2.25
C PHE A 64 6.12 -11.02 -1.21
N LEU A 65 7.29 -11.64 -1.37
CA LEU A 65 7.80 -12.63 -0.42
C LEU A 65 8.19 -12.00 0.90
N LEU A 66 8.88 -10.84 0.90
CA LEU A 66 9.22 -10.10 2.11
C LEU A 66 7.97 -9.65 2.86
N ALA A 67 6.94 -9.19 2.14
CA ALA A 67 5.64 -8.88 2.74
C ALA A 67 4.95 -10.13 3.31
N GLN A 68 4.97 -11.26 2.60
CA GLN A 68 4.45 -12.53 3.13
C GLN A 68 5.20 -12.98 4.40
N PHE A 69 6.51 -12.73 4.47
CA PHE A 69 7.36 -13.02 5.62
C PHE A 69 7.17 -12.02 6.77
N ARG A 70 6.51 -10.88 6.53
CA ARG A 70 6.44 -9.71 7.42
C ARG A 70 7.84 -9.23 7.81
N GLU A 71 8.73 -9.17 6.83
CA GLU A 71 10.12 -8.77 7.06
C GLU A 71 10.24 -7.25 7.19
N ARG A 72 10.37 -6.77 8.43
CA ARG A 72 10.42 -5.33 8.76
C ARG A 72 11.61 -4.63 8.13
N ALA A 73 12.72 -5.35 7.89
CA ALA A 73 13.90 -4.77 7.23
C ALA A 73 13.61 -4.28 5.81
N ALA A 74 12.55 -4.76 5.15
CA ALA A 74 12.15 -4.32 3.81
C ALA A 74 11.53 -2.92 3.80
N TYR A 75 10.96 -2.47 4.92
CA TYR A 75 10.18 -1.24 5.00
C TYR A 75 10.92 0.02 4.56
N PRO A 76 12.12 0.36 5.09
CA PRO A 76 12.84 1.56 4.66
C PRO A 76 13.22 1.54 3.17
N MET A 77 13.48 0.35 2.60
CA MET A 77 13.82 0.20 1.18
C MET A 77 12.58 0.42 0.30
N LEU A 78 11.42 -0.10 0.73
CA LEU A 78 10.14 0.16 0.08
C LEU A 78 9.81 1.64 0.09
N VAL A 79 9.86 2.30 1.26
CA VAL A 79 9.58 3.74 1.36
C VAL A 79 10.49 4.54 0.43
N LYS A 80 11.78 4.21 0.37
CA LYS A 80 12.73 4.86 -0.53
C LYS A 80 12.34 4.69 -2.01
N LEU A 81 11.94 3.48 -2.42
CA LEU A 81 11.46 3.21 -3.78
C LEU A 81 10.16 3.98 -4.09
N LEU A 82 9.23 4.02 -3.14
CA LEU A 82 7.94 4.72 -3.27
C LEU A 82 8.09 6.25 -3.33
N SER A 83 9.17 6.77 -2.74
CA SER A 83 9.51 8.20 -2.75
C SER A 83 10.29 8.60 -4.01
N ALA A 84 10.46 7.69 -4.97
CA ALA A 84 11.07 8.03 -6.25
C ALA A 84 10.24 9.08 -6.99
N PRO A 85 10.88 10.06 -7.64
CA PRO A 85 10.17 11.16 -8.31
C PRO A 85 9.37 10.66 -9.53
N GLY A 86 8.25 11.33 -9.80
CA GLY A 86 7.42 11.08 -10.97
C GLY A 86 6.81 9.68 -10.99
N ASP A 87 6.84 9.03 -12.16
CA ASP A 87 6.20 7.72 -12.38
C ASP A 87 7.17 6.54 -12.25
N LEU A 88 8.39 6.77 -11.77
CA LEU A 88 9.41 5.73 -11.71
C LEU A 88 9.00 4.55 -10.82
N CYS A 89 8.21 4.80 -9.78
CA CYS A 89 7.61 3.73 -8.99
C CYS A 89 6.71 2.82 -9.85
N PHE A 90 5.87 3.40 -10.73
CA PHE A 90 5.05 2.65 -11.68
C PHE A 90 5.88 1.90 -12.71
N ASP A 91 6.97 2.47 -13.19
CA ASP A 91 7.85 1.77 -14.14
C ASP A 91 8.50 0.52 -13.50
N VAL A 92 8.69 0.51 -12.18
CA VAL A 92 9.32 -0.59 -11.46
C VAL A 92 8.32 -1.63 -10.96
N ILE A 93 7.21 -1.21 -10.32
CA ILE A 93 6.24 -2.12 -9.69
C ILE A 93 4.85 -2.13 -10.32
N GLY A 94 4.61 -1.28 -11.32
CA GLY A 94 3.39 -1.26 -12.13
C GLY A 94 2.11 -1.15 -11.31
N ASP A 95 1.11 -1.96 -11.70
CA ASP A 95 -0.21 -1.99 -11.07
C ASP A 95 -0.17 -2.38 -9.58
N THR A 96 0.96 -2.92 -9.09
CA THR A 96 1.12 -3.18 -7.64
C THR A 96 0.93 -1.91 -6.81
N VAL A 97 1.26 -0.73 -7.35
CA VAL A 97 1.01 0.56 -6.68
C VAL A 97 -0.46 0.70 -6.26
N THR A 98 -1.40 0.32 -7.11
CA THR A 98 -2.84 0.54 -6.90
C THR A 98 -3.57 -0.70 -6.38
N GLU A 99 -3.05 -1.90 -6.65
CA GLU A 99 -3.71 -3.19 -6.35
C GLU A 99 -3.33 -3.81 -5.00
N ASP A 100 -2.05 -3.73 -4.60
CA ASP A 100 -1.49 -4.51 -3.48
C ASP A 100 -0.55 -3.75 -2.54
N LEU A 101 -0.12 -2.53 -2.90
CA LEU A 101 0.85 -1.77 -2.12
C LEU A 101 0.40 -1.50 -0.69
N ASP A 102 -0.89 -1.27 -0.47
CA ASP A 102 -1.52 -1.10 0.84
C ASP A 102 -1.28 -2.32 1.76
N ARG A 103 -1.42 -3.53 1.22
CA ARG A 103 -1.19 -4.80 1.94
C ARG A 103 0.29 -5.03 2.19
N ILE A 104 1.13 -4.68 1.22
CA ILE A 104 2.59 -4.81 1.33
C ILE A 104 3.10 -3.92 2.47
N LEU A 105 2.75 -2.63 2.46
CA LEU A 105 3.14 -1.68 3.48
C LEU A 105 2.66 -2.09 4.87
N ALA A 106 1.38 -2.44 5.02
CA ALA A 106 0.83 -2.91 6.28
C ALA A 106 1.51 -4.20 6.80
N ALA A 107 2.07 -5.03 5.92
CA ALA A 107 2.77 -6.25 6.33
C ALA A 107 4.18 -6.00 6.86
N VAL A 108 4.84 -4.91 6.44
CA VAL A 108 6.26 -4.65 6.77
C VAL A 108 6.49 -3.46 7.69
N CYS A 109 5.54 -2.52 7.82
CA CYS A 109 5.74 -1.30 8.61
C CYS A 109 5.93 -1.57 10.11
N GLY A 110 5.39 -2.68 10.62
CA GLY A 110 5.37 -2.95 12.05
C GLY A 110 4.67 -1.82 12.79
N ASP A 111 5.34 -1.27 13.79
CA ASP A 111 4.80 -0.23 14.68
C ASP A 111 5.21 1.20 14.23
N ASP A 112 6.06 1.32 13.21
CA ASP A 112 6.57 2.59 12.71
C ASP A 112 5.73 3.10 11.53
N LEU A 113 4.81 4.02 11.85
CA LEU A 113 3.90 4.62 10.87
C LEU A 113 4.44 5.92 10.27
N ASP A 114 5.54 6.45 10.77
CA ASP A 114 6.01 7.78 10.39
C ASP A 114 6.38 7.85 8.91
N PRO A 115 7.08 6.86 8.31
CA PRO A 115 7.36 6.88 6.87
C PRO A 115 6.09 6.84 5.99
N ILE A 116 5.05 6.11 6.39
CA ILE A 116 3.75 6.11 5.72
C ILE A 116 3.13 7.51 5.78
N LYS A 117 3.15 8.16 6.95
CA LYS A 117 2.58 9.51 7.12
C LYS A 117 3.35 10.55 6.33
N GLU A 118 4.67 10.53 6.39
CA GLU A 118 5.55 11.40 5.62
C GLU A 118 5.29 11.26 4.11
N THR A 119 5.09 10.03 3.63
CA THR A 119 4.72 9.77 2.22
C THR A 119 3.38 10.40 1.87
N ILE A 120 2.35 10.21 2.71
CA ILE A 120 1.00 10.80 2.49
C ILE A 120 1.07 12.33 2.43
N GLU A 121 1.85 12.95 3.31
CA GLU A 121 1.94 14.41 3.46
C GLU A 121 2.85 15.07 2.40
N ASN A 122 3.63 14.29 1.64
CA ASN A 122 4.57 14.82 0.65
C ASN A 122 3.91 15.02 -0.73
N PRO A 123 3.73 16.28 -1.20
CA PRO A 123 3.11 16.56 -2.50
C PRO A 123 3.96 16.13 -3.71
N GLU A 124 5.26 15.88 -3.52
CA GLU A 124 6.16 15.44 -4.59
C GLU A 124 6.04 13.92 -4.88
N VAL A 125 5.38 13.17 -3.99
CA VAL A 125 5.12 11.74 -4.20
C VAL A 125 3.87 11.58 -5.06
N ASN A 126 3.91 10.63 -5.99
CA ASN A 126 2.78 10.29 -6.84
C ASN A 126 1.50 10.03 -6.01
N GLU A 127 0.38 10.64 -6.40
CA GLU A 127 -0.87 10.60 -5.64
C GLU A 127 -1.47 9.20 -5.45
N TYR A 128 -1.19 8.25 -6.34
CA TYR A 128 -1.61 6.86 -6.19
C TYR A 128 -0.81 6.13 -5.11
N VAL A 129 0.48 6.43 -4.98
CA VAL A 129 1.31 5.93 -3.88
C VAL A 129 0.82 6.50 -2.55
N ARG A 130 0.52 7.80 -2.51
CA ARG A 130 -0.06 8.47 -1.34
C ARG A 130 -1.41 7.86 -0.95
N SER A 131 -2.28 7.60 -1.93
CA SER A 131 -3.55 6.90 -1.74
C SER A 131 -3.37 5.50 -1.17
N ALA A 132 -2.42 4.71 -1.69
CA ALA A 132 -2.10 3.39 -1.16
C ALA A 132 -1.61 3.44 0.30
N CYS A 133 -0.88 4.50 0.68
CA CYS A 133 -0.44 4.72 2.06
C CYS A 133 -1.61 5.03 3.02
N ILE A 134 -2.60 5.82 2.59
CA ILE A 134 -3.85 6.04 3.36
C ILE A 134 -4.57 4.70 3.57
N ARG A 135 -4.72 3.92 2.50
CA ARG A 135 -5.34 2.60 2.54
C ARG A 135 -4.58 1.59 3.41
N ALA A 136 -3.25 1.70 3.49
CA ALA A 136 -2.43 0.88 4.40
C ALA A 136 -2.82 1.10 5.87
N LEU A 137 -3.15 2.34 6.28
CA LEU A 137 -3.64 2.62 7.63
C LEU A 137 -5.00 1.96 7.89
N VAL A 138 -5.91 2.00 6.91
CA VAL A 138 -7.20 1.27 6.97
C VAL A 138 -6.96 -0.24 7.10
N ARG A 139 -5.97 -0.80 6.37
CA ARG A 139 -5.59 -2.22 6.47
C ARG A 139 -5.09 -2.59 7.86
N LEU A 140 -4.29 -1.75 8.51
CA LEU A 140 -3.81 -2.00 9.86
C LEU A 140 -4.98 -2.06 10.86
N VAL A 141 -5.97 -1.16 10.73
CA VAL A 141 -7.21 -1.23 11.53
C VAL A 141 -7.99 -2.50 11.25
N ALA A 142 -8.15 -2.86 9.97
CA ALA A 142 -8.85 -4.06 9.55
C ALA A 142 -8.22 -5.36 10.10
N GLN A 143 -6.89 -5.37 10.26
CA GLN A 143 -6.11 -6.49 10.81
C GLN A 143 -6.11 -6.51 12.35
N GLY A 144 -6.48 -5.40 13.00
CA GLY A 144 -6.41 -5.22 14.44
C GLY A 144 -5.03 -4.80 14.95
N ASP A 145 -4.13 -4.40 14.04
CA ASP A 145 -2.77 -3.94 14.35
C ASP A 145 -2.75 -2.44 14.72
N LEU A 146 -3.83 -1.69 14.45
CA LEU A 146 -3.97 -0.28 14.82
C LEU A 146 -5.41 0.04 15.27
N GLU A 147 -5.54 0.88 16.30
CA GLU A 147 -6.86 1.35 16.76
C GLU A 147 -7.46 2.34 15.76
N ARG A 148 -8.76 2.20 15.49
CA ARG A 148 -9.50 3.02 14.54
C ARG A 148 -9.43 4.51 14.90
N GLU A 149 -9.52 4.82 16.19
CA GLU A 149 -9.56 6.17 16.73
C GLU A 149 -8.28 6.94 16.38
N HIS A 150 -7.12 6.27 16.39
CA HIS A 150 -5.85 6.87 15.97
C HIS A 150 -5.85 7.23 14.48
N VAL A 151 -6.39 6.35 13.63
CA VAL A 151 -6.48 6.61 12.18
C VAL A 151 -7.47 7.74 11.89
N VAL A 152 -8.64 7.73 12.53
CA VAL A 152 -9.64 8.81 12.38
C VAL A 152 -9.08 10.16 12.82
N ALA A 153 -8.33 10.21 13.93
CA ALA A 153 -7.67 11.43 14.38
C ALA A 153 -6.62 11.92 13.36
N TYR A 154 -5.85 11.01 12.78
CA TYR A 154 -4.88 11.35 11.73
C TYR A 154 -5.57 11.84 10.46
N PHE A 155 -6.62 11.17 9.98
CA PHE A 155 -7.41 11.59 8.82
C PHE A 155 -8.02 12.98 9.02
N ARG A 156 -8.47 13.29 10.23
CA ARG A 156 -8.88 14.67 10.57
C ARG A 156 -7.78 15.68 10.33
N SER A 157 -6.53 15.36 10.69
CA SER A 157 -5.40 16.26 10.47
C SER A 157 -5.07 16.45 8.98
N LEU A 158 -5.29 15.42 8.15
CA LEU A 158 -5.18 15.50 6.68
C LEU A 158 -6.18 16.52 6.10
N PHE A 159 -7.46 16.45 6.51
CA PHE A 159 -8.46 17.43 6.10
C PHE A 159 -8.18 18.86 6.59
N ASN A 160 -7.49 19.01 7.71
CA ASN A 160 -7.30 20.29 8.39
C ASN A 160 -5.90 20.91 8.17
N GLY A 161 -5.27 20.64 7.03
CA GLY A 161 -4.12 21.42 6.54
C GLY A 161 -2.84 20.63 6.29
N LYS A 162 -2.84 19.31 6.49
CA LYS A 162 -1.70 18.46 6.08
C LYS A 162 -1.74 18.04 4.61
N LEU A 163 -2.90 18.13 3.95
CA LEU A 163 -3.01 17.98 2.50
C LEU A 163 -3.08 19.36 1.84
N GLU A 164 -2.38 19.50 0.72
CA GLU A 164 -2.46 20.65 -0.16
C GLU A 164 -3.87 20.87 -0.70
N ARG A 165 -4.25 22.12 -1.00
CA ARG A 165 -5.63 22.48 -1.38
C ARG A 165 -6.06 21.74 -2.65
N GLU A 166 -5.17 21.63 -3.61
CA GLU A 166 -5.36 21.04 -4.94
C GLU A 166 -5.29 19.50 -4.95
N ALA A 167 -5.19 18.84 -3.78
CA ALA A 167 -5.16 17.38 -3.65
C ALA A 167 -6.53 16.73 -3.92
N TYR A 168 -7.21 17.05 -5.01
CA TYR A 168 -8.60 16.67 -5.30
C TYR A 168 -8.84 15.15 -5.28
N PHE A 169 -8.00 14.42 -6.02
CA PHE A 169 -8.06 12.95 -6.07
C PHE A 169 -7.71 12.34 -4.71
N LEU A 170 -6.60 12.77 -4.10
CA LEU A 170 -6.16 12.23 -2.82
C LEU A 170 -7.17 12.49 -1.69
N ARG A 171 -7.86 13.64 -1.72
CA ARG A 171 -8.97 13.94 -0.81
C ARG A 171 -10.17 13.04 -1.07
N GLY A 172 -10.48 12.75 -2.34
CA GLY A 172 -11.47 11.73 -2.70
C GLY A 172 -11.11 10.34 -2.17
N ALA A 173 -9.85 9.92 -2.32
CA ALA A 173 -9.33 8.67 -1.76
C ALA A 173 -9.45 8.64 -0.24
N LEU A 174 -9.07 9.73 0.45
CA LEU A 174 -9.23 9.86 1.89
C LEU A 174 -10.69 9.69 2.33
N ILE A 175 -11.65 10.31 1.64
CA ILE A 175 -13.08 10.14 1.93
C ILE A 175 -13.51 8.69 1.73
N SER A 176 -13.04 8.02 0.67
CA SER A 176 -13.32 6.60 0.43
C SER A 176 -12.81 5.73 1.58
N ASP A 177 -11.59 5.99 2.06
CA ASP A 177 -10.99 5.27 3.18
C ASP A 177 -11.68 5.60 4.52
N CYS A 178 -12.22 6.81 4.69
CA CYS A 178 -13.10 7.15 5.81
C CYS A 178 -14.40 6.32 5.79
N CYS A 179 -14.98 6.10 4.60
CA CYS A 179 -16.18 5.26 4.44
C CYS A 179 -15.93 3.81 4.86
N ASP A 180 -14.74 3.28 4.62
CA ASP A 180 -14.35 1.94 5.07
C ASP A 180 -14.23 1.84 6.61
N LEU A 181 -13.88 2.94 7.27
CA LEU A 181 -13.79 3.03 8.72
C LEU A 181 -15.06 3.55 9.40
N TYR A 182 -16.15 3.76 8.67
CA TYR A 182 -17.35 4.49 9.13
C TYR A 182 -17.03 5.96 9.49
N PRO A 183 -17.49 6.95 8.70
CA PRO A 183 -16.92 8.30 8.70
C PRO A 183 -17.57 9.28 9.69
N GLU A 184 -18.39 8.81 10.65
CA GLU A 184 -19.24 9.64 11.52
C GLU A 184 -18.51 10.84 12.14
N GLU A 185 -17.32 10.64 12.70
CA GLU A 185 -16.55 11.68 13.37
C GLU A 185 -15.81 12.64 12.42
N LEU A 186 -15.88 12.40 11.11
CA LEU A 186 -15.25 13.18 10.04
C LEU A 186 -16.28 13.81 9.08
N LEU A 187 -17.58 13.60 9.31
CA LEU A 187 -18.63 14.19 8.47
C LEU A 187 -18.49 15.71 8.29
N PRO A 188 -18.21 16.52 9.33
CA PRO A 188 -18.05 17.97 9.14
C PRO A 188 -16.93 18.32 8.16
N GLU A 189 -15.79 17.62 8.22
CA GLU A 189 -14.68 17.81 7.30
C GLU A 189 -15.02 17.36 5.87
N ILE A 190 -15.74 16.24 5.73
CA ILE A 190 -16.17 15.69 4.44
C ILE A 190 -17.18 16.62 3.77
N GLU A 191 -18.22 17.05 4.49
CA GLU A 191 -19.24 17.98 4.00
C GLU A 191 -18.61 19.30 3.54
N ARG A 192 -17.68 19.85 4.33
CA ARG A 192 -16.93 21.05 3.95
C ARG A 192 -16.11 20.83 2.68
N ALA A 193 -15.43 19.69 2.54
CA ALA A 193 -14.64 19.39 1.34
C ALA A 193 -15.50 19.35 0.07
N PHE A 194 -16.71 18.79 0.13
CA PHE A 194 -17.65 18.82 -0.99
C PHE A 194 -18.19 20.23 -1.25
N ALA A 195 -18.55 20.97 -0.20
CA ALA A 195 -19.06 22.34 -0.33
C ALA A 195 -18.03 23.30 -0.95
N ASP A 196 -16.74 23.08 -0.66
CA ASP A 196 -15.63 23.90 -1.16
C ASP A 196 -15.11 23.45 -2.55
N ASP A 197 -15.76 22.46 -3.19
CA ASP A 197 -15.36 21.88 -4.48
C ASP A 197 -13.92 21.34 -4.49
N LEU A 198 -13.52 20.71 -3.37
CA LEU A 198 -12.16 20.20 -3.15
C LEU A 198 -12.04 18.68 -3.37
N VAL A 199 -13.05 18.04 -3.97
CA VAL A 199 -13.15 16.58 -4.12
C VAL A 199 -13.34 16.22 -5.58
N ASP A 200 -12.58 15.24 -6.07
CA ASP A 200 -12.89 14.62 -7.37
C ASP A 200 -14.18 13.81 -7.29
N THR A 201 -15.28 14.41 -7.77
CA THR A 201 -16.61 13.82 -7.74
C THR A 201 -16.81 12.68 -8.74
N LEU A 202 -15.89 12.49 -9.70
CA LEU A 202 -15.88 11.29 -10.55
C LEU A 202 -15.40 10.06 -9.79
N PHE A 203 -14.57 10.26 -8.77
CA PHE A 203 -14.05 9.20 -7.92
C PHE A 203 -14.98 8.86 -6.76
N ILE A 204 -15.51 9.87 -6.05
CA ILE A 204 -16.41 9.65 -4.91
C ILE A 204 -17.49 10.73 -4.80
N THR A 205 -18.70 10.32 -4.42
CA THR A 205 -19.87 11.20 -4.26
C THR A 205 -20.33 11.25 -2.82
N MET A 206 -21.08 12.29 -2.45
CA MET A 206 -21.74 12.36 -1.14
C MET A 206 -22.71 11.19 -0.92
N GLU A 207 -23.39 10.71 -1.98
CA GLU A 207 -24.23 9.51 -1.93
C GLU A 207 -23.45 8.27 -1.45
N SER A 208 -22.16 8.16 -1.81
CA SER A 208 -21.32 7.06 -1.32
C SER A 208 -21.07 7.14 0.18
N VAL A 209 -20.94 8.36 0.72
CA VAL A 209 -20.78 8.64 2.16
C VAL A 209 -22.08 8.33 2.90
N GLU A 210 -23.21 8.82 2.40
CA GLU A 210 -24.55 8.55 2.96
C GLU A 210 -24.85 7.05 2.99
N ARG A 211 -24.51 6.34 1.91
CA ARG A 211 -24.61 4.88 1.85
C ARG A 211 -23.76 4.24 2.95
N ALA A 212 -22.49 4.62 3.11
CA ALA A 212 -21.63 4.09 4.18
C ALA A 212 -22.21 4.36 5.58
N MET A 213 -22.79 5.55 5.81
CA MET A 213 -23.46 5.90 7.06
C MET A 213 -24.71 5.04 7.33
N SER A 214 -25.51 4.77 6.30
CA SER A 214 -26.75 3.97 6.41
C SER A 214 -26.50 2.48 6.71
N GLU A 215 -25.34 1.95 6.35
CA GLU A 215 -25.00 0.53 6.58
C GLU A 215 -24.72 0.22 8.06
N GLY A 216 -24.45 1.25 8.86
CA GLY A 216 -24.13 1.16 10.28
C GLY A 216 -22.67 0.78 10.57
N LYS A 217 -22.13 1.33 11.67
CA LYS A 217 -20.71 1.22 12.08
C LYS A 217 -20.21 -0.22 12.14
N GLU A 218 -20.98 -1.12 12.73
CA GLU A 218 -20.59 -2.53 12.85
C GLU A 218 -20.43 -3.22 11.50
N ARG A 219 -21.31 -2.93 10.53
CA ARG A 219 -21.27 -3.57 9.21
C ARG A 219 -20.11 -3.05 8.38
N ALA A 220 -19.87 -1.73 8.42
CA ALA A 220 -18.72 -1.09 7.79
C ALA A 220 -17.40 -1.69 8.30
N ILE A 221 -17.23 -1.76 9.63
CA ILE A 221 -16.05 -2.36 10.26
C ILE A 221 -15.90 -3.84 9.89
N ARG A 222 -16.99 -4.63 9.92
CA ARG A 222 -16.93 -6.05 9.51
C ARG A 222 -16.50 -6.23 8.05
N ARG A 223 -16.97 -5.38 7.13
CA ARG A 223 -16.57 -5.39 5.71
C ARG A 223 -15.09 -5.05 5.56
N CYS A 224 -14.66 -3.98 6.22
CA CYS A 224 -13.26 -3.56 6.27
C CYS A 224 -12.35 -4.72 6.76
N SER A 225 -12.69 -5.35 7.89
CA SER A 225 -11.97 -6.52 8.40
C SER A 225 -12.05 -7.76 7.49
N ALA A 226 -13.16 -7.98 6.78
CA ALA A 226 -13.27 -9.10 5.84
C ALA A 226 -12.32 -8.94 4.65
N GLY A 227 -12.20 -7.74 4.09
CA GLY A 227 -11.25 -7.42 3.02
C GLY A 227 -9.79 -7.38 3.49
N GLY A 228 -9.55 -6.89 4.71
CA GLY A 228 -8.20 -6.78 5.31
C GLY A 228 -7.61 -8.09 5.83
N ARG A 229 -8.42 -9.12 6.08
CA ARG A 229 -7.95 -10.44 6.55
C ARG A 229 -7.31 -11.31 5.47
N SER A 230 -7.40 -10.91 4.19
CA SER A 230 -6.68 -11.58 3.11
C SER A 230 -5.19 -11.30 3.25
N ARG A 231 -4.44 -12.25 3.82
CA ARG A 231 -2.98 -12.18 3.90
C ARG A 231 -2.39 -12.39 2.51
N ILE A 232 -1.33 -11.66 2.17
CA ILE A 232 -0.50 -11.93 0.99
C ILE A 232 -0.04 -13.39 1.09
N ARG A 233 -0.59 -14.23 0.23
CA ARG A 233 -0.31 -15.66 0.15
C ARG A 233 -0.29 -16.04 -1.31
N TRP A 234 0.82 -16.60 -1.74
CA TRP A 234 0.87 -17.28 -3.03
C TRP A 234 -0.09 -18.49 -3.05
N PRO A 235 -0.71 -18.81 -4.21
CA PRO A 235 -1.58 -19.97 -4.33
C PRO A 235 -0.86 -21.26 -3.90
N ARG A 236 -1.56 -22.07 -3.11
CA ARG A 236 -1.09 -23.36 -2.59
C ARG A 236 -0.88 -24.40 -3.68
#